data_AF-A0A089JXF8-F1
#
_entry.id   AF-A0A089JXF8-F1
#
_cell.length_a   1.000
_cell.length_b   1.000
_cell.length_c   1.000
_cell.angle_alpha   90.00
_cell.angle_beta   90.00
_cell.angle_gamma   90.00
#
_symmetry.space_group_name_H-M   'P 1'
#
loop_
_entity.id
_entity.type
_entity.pdbx_description
1 polymer ?
#
loop_
_entity_poly.entity_id
_entity_poly.type
_entity_poly.pdbx_seq_one_letter_code
_entity_poly.pdbx_strand_id
1 'polypeptide(L)'
;MTIIKPVRGIFFDLGWTIFRPATGDWRITVKALEYINPQILWSIPQDKFNTVISKANEYVKNEIYKTENEELERYINYYKTIAEMLPEIDITYEQAEIIAYDRVYRFGPLIMESFS
;
A
#
# COMPACT_ATOMS: atom_id res chain seq x y z
N MET A 1 -7.75 -31.60 -19.49
CA MET A 1 -6.82 -30.47 -19.73
C MET A 1 -5.43 -31.06 -19.80
N THR A 2 -4.86 -31.17 -21.00
CA THR A 2 -3.57 -31.84 -21.20
C THR A 2 -2.53 -30.77 -21.47
N ILE A 3 -1.59 -30.61 -20.54
CA ILE A 3 -0.50 -29.65 -20.69
C ILE A 3 0.55 -30.28 -21.61
N ILE A 4 0.79 -29.68 -22.77
CA ILE A 4 1.70 -30.19 -23.80
C ILE A 4 2.97 -29.31 -23.82
N LYS A 5 4.15 -29.95 -23.79
CA LYS A 5 5.54 -29.42 -23.65
C LYS A 5 5.93 -29.06 -22.21
N PRO A 6 7.22 -29.22 -21.82
CA PRO A 6 7.60 -29.15 -20.42
C PRO A 6 7.36 -27.73 -19.91
N VAL A 7 6.42 -27.59 -18.99
CA VAL A 7 6.21 -26.37 -18.22
C VAL A 7 7.48 -26.12 -17.44
N ARG A 8 8.22 -25.06 -17.79
CA ARG A 8 9.49 -24.71 -17.14
C ARG A 8 9.31 -23.96 -15.82
N GLY A 9 8.08 -23.60 -15.47
CA GLY A 9 7.73 -22.98 -14.20
C GLY A 9 6.24 -22.63 -14.15
N ILE A 10 5.64 -22.77 -12.97
CA ILE A 10 4.30 -22.27 -12.66
C ILE A 10 4.52 -21.15 -11.64
N PHE A 11 4.14 -19.93 -11.99
CA PHE A 11 4.13 -18.81 -11.06
C PHE A 11 2.73 -18.65 -10.49
N PHE A 12 2.65 -18.71 -9.16
CA PHE A 12 1.42 -18.41 -8.44
C PHE A 12 1.48 -16.96 -7.97
N ASP A 13 0.48 -16.17 -8.32
CA ASP A 13 0.20 -14.92 -7.61
C ASP A 13 -0.48 -15.26 -6.27
N LEU A 14 0.34 -15.44 -5.25
CA LEU A 14 -0.09 -15.83 -3.90
C LEU A 14 -0.49 -14.63 -3.05
N GLY A 15 -0.22 -13.40 -3.49
CA GLY A 15 -0.33 -12.19 -2.69
C GLY A 15 -1.73 -11.98 -2.11
N TRP A 16 -2.72 -11.80 -2.97
CA TRP A 16 -4.10 -11.53 -2.55
C TRP A 16 -4.89 -12.80 -2.17
N THR A 17 -4.41 -13.97 -2.59
CA THR A 17 -5.16 -15.23 -2.48
C THR A 17 -4.75 -16.06 -1.26
N ILE A 18 -3.46 -16.06 -0.89
CA ILE A 18 -2.94 -16.88 0.21
C ILE A 18 -2.35 -16.01 1.33
N PHE A 19 -1.69 -14.90 0.99
CA PHE A 19 -1.08 -14.04 2.00
C PHE A 19 -2.07 -13.00 2.54
N ARG A 20 -1.87 -12.66 3.82
CA ARG A 20 -2.53 -11.53 4.46
C ARG A 20 -1.49 -10.43 4.67
N PRO A 21 -1.88 -9.15 4.62
CA PRO A 21 -0.98 -8.06 4.94
C PRO A 21 -0.52 -8.21 6.39
N ALA A 22 0.75 -7.92 6.67
CA ALA A 22 1.32 -8.03 8.02
C ALA A 22 0.57 -7.18 9.06
N THR A 23 -0.06 -6.10 8.60
CA THR A 23 -0.86 -5.16 9.38
C THR A 23 -2.34 -5.53 9.49
N GLY A 24 -2.79 -6.59 8.81
CA GLY A 24 -4.20 -6.93 8.66
C GLY A 24 -4.95 -6.10 7.63
N ASP A 25 -4.33 -5.05 7.07
CA ASP A 25 -4.90 -4.20 6.03
C ASP A 25 -3.88 -3.81 4.95
N TRP A 26 -4.14 -4.18 3.69
CA TRP A 26 -3.26 -3.86 2.55
C TRP A 26 -3.10 -2.35 2.32
N ARG A 27 -3.97 -1.53 2.91
CA ARG A 27 -3.99 -0.07 2.82
C ARG A 27 -3.02 0.60 3.80
N ILE A 28 -2.62 -0.11 4.86
CA ILE A 28 -1.73 0.41 5.91
C ILE A 28 -0.44 -0.40 5.90
N THR A 29 0.69 0.24 5.58
CA THR A 29 2.01 -0.43 5.58
C THR A 29 2.55 -0.59 6.99
N VAL A 30 3.53 -1.48 7.16
CA VAL A 30 4.30 -1.59 8.42
C VAL A 30 4.97 -0.24 8.75
N LYS A 31 5.50 0.44 7.72
CA LYS A 31 6.09 1.77 7.88
C LYS A 31 5.10 2.81 8.40
N ALA A 32 3.85 2.76 7.96
CA ALA A 32 2.82 3.66 8.47
C ALA A 32 2.58 3.46 9.98
N LEU A 33 2.64 2.21 10.47
CA LEU A 33 2.50 1.91 11.90
C LEU A 33 3.69 2.35 12.77
N GLU A 34 4.82 2.75 12.18
CA GLU A 34 5.91 3.39 12.95
C GLU A 34 5.54 4.82 13.37
N TYR A 35 4.65 5.48 12.62
CA TYR A 35 4.23 6.86 12.87
C TYR A 35 2.82 6.96 13.44
N ILE A 36 1.97 5.98 13.16
CA ILE A 36 0.57 5.98 13.61
C ILE A 36 0.45 5.14 14.89
N ASN A 37 -0.13 5.71 15.93
CA ASN A 37 -0.53 4.97 17.12
C ASN A 37 -1.62 3.93 16.74
N PRO A 38 -1.36 2.61 16.88
CA PRO A 38 -2.31 1.58 16.44
C PRO A 38 -3.63 1.60 17.23
N GLN A 39 -3.60 1.96 18.51
CA GLN A 39 -4.80 2.05 19.33
C GLN A 39 -5.72 3.17 18.85
N ILE A 40 -5.16 4.30 18.42
CA ILE A 40 -5.92 5.38 17.81
C ILE A 40 -6.49 4.91 16.48
N LEU A 41 -5.66 4.36 15.59
CA LEU A 41 -6.08 3.90 14.27
C LEU A 41 -7.26 2.92 14.33
N TRP A 42 -7.19 1.94 15.23
CA TRP A 42 -8.25 0.93 15.40
C TRP A 42 -9.47 1.44 16.17
N SER A 43 -9.37 2.59 16.83
CA SER A 43 -10.53 3.24 17.45
C SER A 43 -11.38 4.04 16.45
N ILE A 44 -10.86 4.31 15.25
CA ILE A 44 -11.57 5.07 14.21
C ILE A 44 -12.79 4.26 13.74
N PRO A 45 -14.00 4.88 13.70
CA PRO A 45 -15.18 4.21 13.18
C PRO A 45 -14.95 3.69 11.76
N GLN A 46 -15.29 2.44 11.51
CA GLN A 46 -15.01 1.76 10.24
C GLN A 46 -15.57 2.51 9.03
N ASP A 47 -16.75 3.11 9.15
CA ASP A 47 -17.37 3.89 8.07
C ASP A 47 -16.55 5.14 7.74
N LYS A 48 -16.08 5.87 8.77
CA LYS A 48 -15.19 7.03 8.60
C LYS A 48 -13.89 6.60 7.92
N PHE A 49 -13.27 5.53 8.41
CA PHE A 49 -12.04 5.00 7.82
C PHE A 49 -12.24 4.61 6.35
N ASN A 50 -13.33 3.91 6.03
CA ASN A 50 -13.64 3.52 4.66
C ASN A 50 -13.88 4.73 3.75
N THR A 51 -14.54 5.80 4.23
CA THR A 51 -14.71 7.04 3.47
C THR A 51 -13.36 7.69 3.14
N VAL A 52 -12.47 7.79 4.14
CA VAL A 52 -11.13 8.39 3.95
C VAL A 52 -10.31 7.56 2.97
N ILE A 53 -10.26 6.24 3.17
CA ILE A 53 -9.58 5.33 2.26
C ILE A 53 -10.14 5.43 0.84
N SER A 54 -11.46 5.47 0.68
CA SER A 54 -12.08 5.60 -0.64
C SER A 54 -11.64 6.89 -1.33
N LYS A 55 -11.51 7.99 -0.57
CA LYS A 55 -11.04 9.27 -1.10
C LYS A 55 -9.56 9.20 -1.47
N ALA A 56 -8.71 8.69 -0.59
CA ALA A 56 -7.28 8.52 -0.86
C ALA A 56 -7.04 7.58 -2.05
N ASN A 57 -7.84 6.52 -2.20
CA ASN A 57 -7.74 5.57 -3.31
C ASN A 57 -7.96 6.22 -4.69
N GLU A 58 -8.60 7.38 -4.79
CA GLU A 58 -8.76 8.10 -6.06
C GLU A 58 -7.40 8.40 -6.73
N TYR A 59 -6.34 8.59 -5.94
CA TYR A 59 -4.99 8.85 -6.44
C TYR A 59 -4.29 7.60 -7.01
N VAL A 60 -4.69 6.40 -6.59
CA VAL A 60 -4.02 5.13 -6.95
C VAL A 60 -4.89 4.18 -7.79
N LYS A 61 -6.17 4.49 -8.01
CA LYS A 61 -7.18 3.65 -8.69
C LYS A 61 -6.85 3.24 -10.15
N ASN A 62 -5.99 3.99 -10.84
CA ASN A 62 -5.64 3.74 -12.24
C ASN A 62 -4.18 3.23 -12.31
N GLU A 63 -4.02 1.92 -12.12
CA GLU A 63 -2.80 1.20 -11.74
C GLU A 63 -1.69 1.10 -12.81
N ILE A 64 -1.80 1.81 -13.94
CA ILE A 64 -0.70 1.86 -14.90
C ILE A 64 0.18 3.07 -14.56
N TYR A 65 1.21 2.82 -13.75
CA TYR A 65 2.29 3.77 -13.52
C TYR A 65 3.35 3.62 -14.62
N LYS A 66 3.82 4.73 -15.19
CA LYS A 66 4.87 4.71 -16.20
C LYS A 66 6.27 4.77 -15.58
N THR A 67 6.37 5.26 -14.35
CA THR A 67 7.63 5.43 -13.61
C THR A 67 7.40 5.32 -12.09
N GLU A 68 8.45 4.96 -11.34
CA GLU A 68 8.43 4.95 -9.87
C GLU A 68 8.18 6.34 -9.27
N ASN A 69 8.62 7.40 -9.95
CA ASN A 69 8.34 8.79 -9.53
C ASN A 69 6.85 9.14 -9.64
N GLU A 70 6.17 8.68 -10.69
CA GLU A 70 4.71 8.84 -10.85
C GLU A 70 3.96 8.05 -9.77
N GLU A 71 4.41 6.83 -9.47
CA GLU A 71 3.86 6.02 -8.39
C GLU A 71 4.06 6.71 -7.03
N LEU A 72 5.27 7.21 -6.75
CA LEU A 72 5.60 7.95 -5.53
C LEU A 72 4.70 9.17 -5.34
N GLU A 73 4.55 10.01 -6.36
CA GLU A 73 3.72 11.21 -6.28
C GLU A 73 2.26 10.88 -5.92
N ARG A 74 1.72 9.80 -6.51
CA ARG A 74 0.36 9.33 -6.20
C ARG A 74 0.25 8.80 -4.77
N TYR A 75 1.23 8.04 -4.28
CA TYR A 75 1.23 7.58 -2.89
C TYR A 75 1.47 8.71 -1.88
N ILE A 76 2.23 9.75 -2.24
CA ILE A 76 2.36 10.95 -1.41
C ILE A 76 0.97 11.59 -1.24
N ASN A 77 0.24 11.78 -2.33
CA ASN A 77 -1.12 12.33 -2.27
C ASN A 77 -2.09 11.42 -1.51
N TYR A 78 -1.94 10.11 -1.64
CA TYR A 78 -2.70 9.12 -0.86
C TYR A 78 -2.52 9.32 0.65
N TYR A 79 -1.27 9.34 1.15
CA TYR A 79 -1.02 9.45 2.58
C TYR A 79 -1.28 10.86 3.12
N LYS A 80 -1.06 11.92 2.33
CA LYS A 80 -1.47 13.29 2.69
C LYS A 80 -2.98 13.40 2.86
N THR A 81 -3.76 12.79 1.97
CA THR A 81 -5.23 12.74 2.08
C THR A 81 -5.66 12.06 3.38
N ILE A 82 -5.00 10.97 3.76
CA ILE A 82 -5.27 10.29 5.04
C ILE A 82 -4.94 11.22 6.23
N ALA A 83 -3.78 11.88 6.20
CA ALA A 83 -3.36 12.83 7.24
C ALA A 83 -4.38 13.96 7.44
N GLU A 84 -4.87 14.52 6.34
CA GLU A 84 -5.84 15.62 6.35
C GLU A 84 -7.21 15.21 6.90
N MET A 85 -7.70 14.04 6.50
CA MET A 85 -9.05 13.61 6.83
C MET A 85 -9.15 12.86 8.17
N LEU A 86 -8.02 12.38 8.69
CA LEU A 86 -7.89 11.72 10.00
C LEU A 86 -6.87 12.47 10.86
N PRO A 87 -7.13 13.72 11.28
CA PRO A 87 -6.19 14.44 12.14
C PRO A 87 -5.92 13.69 13.46
N GLU A 88 -6.82 12.80 13.89
CA GLU A 88 -6.61 11.98 15.08
C GLU A 88 -5.37 11.07 15.03
N ILE A 89 -4.92 10.62 13.85
CA ILE A 89 -3.74 9.75 13.73
C ILE A 89 -2.41 10.50 13.80
N ASP A 90 -2.47 11.85 13.83
CA ASP A 90 -1.34 12.76 14.07
C ASP A 90 -0.11 12.52 13.18
N ILE A 91 -0.34 12.20 11.90
CA ILE A 91 0.74 12.10 10.91
C ILE A 91 0.99 13.43 10.21
N THR A 92 2.26 13.83 10.10
CA THR A 92 2.65 15.02 9.35
C THR A 92 2.75 14.73 7.85
N TYR A 93 2.77 15.78 7.03
CA TYR A 93 3.01 15.63 5.59
C TYR A 93 4.40 15.07 5.26
N GLU A 94 5.41 15.42 6.05
CA GLU A 94 6.76 14.85 5.91
C GLU A 94 6.75 13.34 6.19
N GLN A 95 6.04 12.91 7.24
CA GLN A 95 5.87 11.49 7.54
C GLN A 95 5.07 10.78 6.45
N ALA A 96 4.03 11.41 5.91
CA ALA A 96 3.28 10.89 4.76
C ALA A 96 4.18 10.65 3.54
N GLU A 97 5.12 11.56 3.27
CA GLU A 97 6.13 11.40 2.20
C GLU A 97 7.10 10.25 2.48
N ILE A 98 7.57 10.11 3.72
CA ILE A 98 8.44 8.99 4.13
C ILE A 98 7.72 7.63 3.96
N ILE A 99 6.46 7.55 4.39
CA ILE A 99 5.65 6.33 4.27
C ILE A 99 5.41 6.00 2.79
N ALA A 100 5.11 7.00 1.96
CA ALA A 100 4.96 6.83 0.52
C ALA A 100 6.25 6.33 -0.14
N TYR A 101 7.39 6.92 0.22
CA TYR A 101 8.69 6.52 -0.28
C TYR A 101 9.03 5.06 0.05
N ASP A 102 8.81 4.65 1.30
CA ASP A 102 8.99 3.26 1.73
C ASP A 102 8.07 2.31 0.95
N ARG A 103 6.79 2.69 0.75
CA ARG A 103 5.82 1.88 0.01
C ARG A 103 6.23 1.62 -1.45
N VAL A 104 6.85 2.61 -2.10
CA VAL A 104 7.22 2.51 -3.52
C VAL A 104 8.59 1.85 -3.69
N TYR A 105 9.61 2.26 -2.93
CA TYR A 105 10.99 1.84 -3.16
C TYR A 105 11.47 0.71 -2.26
N ARG A 106 10.79 0.44 -1.15
CA ARG A 106 11.15 -0.64 -0.20
C ARG A 106 10.10 -1.75 -0.16
N PHE A 107 8.85 -1.42 -0.50
CA PHE A 107 7.72 -2.35 -0.54
C PHE A 107 7.13 -2.56 -1.95
N GLY A 108 7.61 -1.85 -2.98
CA GLY A 108 7.21 -2.02 -4.37
C GLY A 108 8.38 -2.42 -5.28
N PRO A 109 8.15 -3.13 -6.41
CA PRO A 109 7.14 -4.16 -6.63
C PRO A 109 7.63 -5.50 -6.01
N LEU A 110 6.71 -6.43 -5.75
CA LEU A 110 7.05 -7.81 -5.39
C LEU A 110 8.14 -8.37 -6.33
N ILE A 111 9.37 -8.49 -5.83
CA ILE A 111 10.45 -9.32 -6.35
C ILE A 111 10.79 -9.07 -7.85
N MET A 112 11.53 -8.01 -8.14
CA MET A 112 12.46 -8.00 -9.29
C MET A 112 13.94 -8.09 -8.86
N GLU A 113 14.20 -8.50 -7.61
CA GLU A 113 15.54 -8.89 -7.16
C GLU A 113 15.51 -10.30 -6.56
N SER A 114 15.21 -11.28 -7.38
CA SER A 114 15.76 -12.62 -7.17
C SER A 114 15.79 -13.32 -8.51
N PHE A 115 16.91 -13.18 -9.22
CA PHE A 115 17.60 -14.16 -10.06
C PHE A 115 18.71 -13.38 -10.82
N SER A 116 19.82 -13.14 -10.13
CA SER A 116 21.15 -13.02 -10.76
C SER A 116 21.82 -14.38 -10.67
#